data_AF-A0A941E1H3-F1
#
_entry.id   AF-A0A941E1H3-F1
#
_cell.length_a   1.000
_cell.length_b   1.000
_cell.length_c   1.000
_cell.angle_alpha   90.00
_cell.angle_beta   90.00
_cell.angle_gamma   90.00
#
_symmetry.space_group_name_H-M   'P 1'
#
loop_
_entity.id
_entity.type
_entity.pdbx_description
1 polymer ?
#
loop_
_entity_poly.entity_id
_entity_poly.type
_entity_poly.pdbx_seq_one_letter_code
_entity_poly.pdbx_strand_id
1 'polypeptide(L)'
;MLTGTPLDLTPFGAALQGIGVLYWLFVLGVIAIILFTIDGWWWKIVCIVLALVCLVLPVAYYFYLRYQEQQVWKSHMDKVQAQFQLRCQSSGEKIYRTVDDVEGILLRNVRPDEQGTEVEDPNWPDAALAHERQANGYIEEFLGWEHHEDKRESRGYVTSDPRPQLRYMKQDVLPGYRFVDVIDDEHRIFRYKYQAIFRDLSKDLVTGRVARYSVELVNFIDPDDRKLWIAGVKITVKDEETKEILAEKIRYVYEPGQGSLAHARQPWRFALLCPNDKLWPNTSVRFFVDQVLKPKKD
;
A
#
# COMPACT_ATOMS: atom_id res chain seq x y z
N MET A 1 -2.60 16.80 29.43
CA MET A 1 -1.92 16.71 28.13
C MET A 1 -1.67 15.23 27.88
N LEU A 2 -2.47 14.62 27.00
CA LEU A 2 -2.44 13.18 26.71
C LEU A 2 -1.38 12.94 25.63
N THR A 3 -0.24 12.40 26.03
CA THR A 3 0.82 11.94 25.12
C THR A 3 0.37 10.62 24.51
N GLY A 4 -0.41 10.68 23.43
CA GLY A 4 -0.99 9.52 22.74
C GLY A 4 0.07 8.55 22.21
N THR A 5 0.59 7.71 23.10
CA THR A 5 1.38 6.53 22.74
C THR A 5 0.45 5.31 22.71
N PRO A 6 0.68 4.33 21.83
CA PRO A 6 -0.19 3.14 21.72
C PRO A 6 -0.29 2.30 23.02
N LEU A 7 0.54 2.58 24.02
CA LEU A 7 0.56 1.90 25.32
C LEU A 7 -0.57 2.36 26.26
N ASP A 8 -1.09 3.59 26.11
CA ASP A 8 -2.12 4.15 27.00
C ASP A 8 -3.52 3.53 26.76
N LEU A 9 -3.71 2.78 25.67
CA LEU A 9 -4.99 2.13 25.32
C LEU A 9 -5.09 0.67 25.76
N THR A 10 -4.09 0.17 26.51
CA THR A 10 -4.07 -1.20 27.03
C THR A 10 -4.14 -1.20 28.57
N PRO A 11 -4.64 -2.27 29.21
CA PRO A 11 -4.61 -2.41 30.68
C PRO A 11 -3.18 -2.34 31.27
N PHE A 12 -2.15 -2.45 30.44
CA PHE A 12 -0.75 -2.22 30.81
C PHE A 12 -0.41 -0.75 31.08
N GLY A 13 -1.13 0.21 30.47
CA GLY A 13 -0.93 1.65 30.71
C GLY A 13 -1.19 2.05 32.17
N ALA A 14 -2.26 1.52 32.76
CA ALA A 14 -2.57 1.73 34.18
C ALA A 14 -1.54 1.06 35.12
N ALA A 15 -1.04 -0.13 34.75
CA ALA A 15 0.01 -0.81 35.50
C ALA A 15 1.35 -0.04 35.47
N LEU A 16 1.71 0.54 34.33
CA LEU A 16 2.91 1.38 34.17
C LEU A 16 2.79 2.71 34.94
N GLN A 17 1.59 3.32 34.96
CA GLN A 17 1.32 4.48 35.81
C GLN A 17 1.44 4.13 37.30
N GLY A 18 0.95 2.96 37.71
CA GLY A 18 1.12 2.44 39.07
C GLY A 18 2.58 2.23 39.46
N ILE A 19 3.39 1.66 38.56
CA ILE A 19 4.85 1.50 38.76
C ILE A 19 5.54 2.86 38.89
N GLY A 20 5.16 3.85 38.08
CA GLY A 20 5.68 5.22 38.17
C GLY A 20 5.39 5.87 39.52
N VAL A 21 4.15 5.74 40.03
CA VAL A 21 3.77 6.26 41.35
C VAL A 21 4.55 5.56 42.46
N LEU A 22 4.67 4.23 42.41
CA LEU A 22 5.46 3.46 43.39
C LEU A 22 6.95 3.86 43.38
N TYR A 23 7.53 4.10 42.20
CA TYR A 23 8.90 4.58 42.07
C TYR A 23 9.08 5.97 42.72
N TRP A 24 8.16 6.91 42.49
CA TRP A 24 8.23 8.23 43.14
C TRP A 24 8.01 8.16 44.65
N LEU A 25 7.11 7.29 45.13
CA LEU A 25 6.94 7.01 46.56
C LEU A 25 8.21 6.43 47.17
N PHE A 26 8.92 5.55 46.46
CA PHE A 26 10.21 5.02 46.87
C PHE A 26 11.26 6.13 46.97
N VAL A 27 11.38 7.01 45.96
CA VAL A 27 12.29 8.16 45.99
C VAL A 27 11.98 9.08 47.18
N LEU A 28 10.69 9.39 47.41
CA LEU A 28 10.25 10.19 48.56
C LEU A 28 10.54 9.50 49.89
N GLY A 29 10.38 8.17 49.97
CA GLY A 29 10.73 7.36 51.14
C GLY A 29 12.23 7.41 51.47
N VAL A 30 13.10 7.31 50.46
CA VAL A 30 14.56 7.45 50.62
C VAL A 30 14.92 8.84 51.14
N ILE A 31 14.30 9.89 50.60
CA ILE A 31 14.49 11.27 51.06
C ILE A 31 14.03 11.43 52.52
N ALA A 32 12.87 10.88 52.88
CA ALA A 32 12.35 10.94 54.25
C ALA A 32 13.30 10.24 55.23
N ILE A 33 13.80 9.04 54.89
CA ILE A 33 14.78 8.31 55.71
C ILE A 33 16.03 9.16 55.95
N ILE A 34 16.59 9.79 54.91
CA ILE A 34 17.75 10.68 55.03
C ILE A 34 17.46 11.86 55.97
N LEU A 35 16.27 12.46 55.88
CA LEU A 35 15.86 13.60 56.72
C LEU A 35 15.76 13.25 58.22
N PHE A 36 15.36 12.01 58.55
CA PHE A 36 15.17 11.55 59.93
C PHE A 36 16.40 10.88 60.56
N THR A 37 17.36 10.36 59.77
CA THR A 37 18.46 9.53 60.30
C THR A 37 19.82 10.21 60.39
N ILE A 38 20.11 11.19 59.54
CA ILE A 38 21.43 11.84 59.48
C ILE A 38 21.42 13.08 60.36
N ASP A 39 22.38 13.25 61.27
CA ASP A 39 22.52 14.48 62.04
C ASP A 39 23.42 15.52 61.34
N GLY A 40 23.04 16.78 61.41
CA GLY A 40 23.73 17.89 60.75
C GLY A 40 23.10 18.26 59.39
N TRP A 41 22.67 19.52 59.27
CA TRP A 41 21.92 20.00 58.10
C TRP A 41 22.72 19.93 56.79
N TRP A 42 24.03 20.18 56.84
CA TRP A 42 24.92 20.07 55.67
C TRP A 42 25.01 18.65 55.11
N TRP A 43 25.14 17.64 55.97
CA TRP A 43 25.23 16.24 55.52
C TRP A 43 23.90 15.72 54.96
N LYS A 44 22.75 16.16 55.51
CA LYS A 44 21.43 15.89 54.92
C LYS A 44 21.34 16.38 53.48
N ILE A 45 21.79 17.62 53.23
CA ILE A 45 21.75 18.20 51.88
C ILE A 45 22.60 17.39 50.90
N VAL A 46 23.84 17.04 51.29
CA VAL A 46 24.73 16.24 50.43
C VAL A 46 24.13 14.88 50.09
N CYS A 47 23.60 14.15 51.08
CA CYS A 47 22.99 12.84 50.85
C CYS A 47 21.70 12.91 50.01
N ILE A 48 20.87 13.95 50.17
CA ILE A 48 19.68 14.15 49.34
C ILE A 48 20.07 14.43 47.89
N VAL A 49 21.06 15.30 47.65
CA VAL A 49 21.53 15.59 46.29
C VAL A 49 22.09 14.33 45.63
N LEU A 50 22.91 13.55 46.34
CA LEU A 50 23.41 12.27 45.84
C LEU A 50 22.28 11.29 45.53
N ALA A 51 21.27 11.17 46.41
CA ALA A 51 20.11 10.31 46.18
C ALA A 51 19.30 10.75 44.95
N LEU A 52 19.05 12.05 44.78
CA LEU A 52 18.35 12.58 43.61
C LEU A 52 19.15 12.38 42.32
N VAL A 53 20.47 12.60 42.34
CA VAL A 53 21.33 12.33 41.19
C VAL A 53 21.31 10.85 40.84
N CYS A 54 21.45 9.94 41.81
CA CYS A 54 21.47 8.50 41.54
C CYS A 54 20.11 7.94 41.09
N LEU A 55 19.01 8.45 41.66
CA LEU A 55 17.68 7.91 41.37
C LEU A 55 17.04 8.61 40.17
N VAL A 56 16.99 9.94 40.16
CA VAL A 56 16.21 10.72 39.19
C VAL A 56 16.97 10.97 37.89
N LEU A 57 18.27 11.23 37.93
CA LEU A 57 19.03 11.61 36.74
C LEU A 57 19.03 10.51 35.65
N PRO A 58 19.24 9.21 35.95
CA PRO A 58 19.19 8.17 34.92
C PRO A 58 17.82 8.06 34.25
N VAL A 59 16.74 8.22 35.02
CA VAL A 59 15.36 8.19 34.52
C VAL A 59 15.08 9.42 33.66
N ALA A 60 15.44 10.61 34.13
CA ALA A 60 15.29 11.84 33.36
C ALA A 60 16.10 11.81 32.05
N TYR A 61 17.33 11.29 32.08
CA TYR A 61 18.17 11.12 30.91
C TYR A 61 17.57 10.13 29.91
N TYR A 62 17.03 8.99 30.38
CA TYR A 62 16.30 8.04 29.53
C TYR A 62 15.11 8.69 28.82
N PHE A 63 14.27 9.43 29.57
CA PHE A 63 13.14 10.15 28.97
C PHE A 63 13.57 11.26 28.02
N TYR A 64 14.67 11.96 28.31
CA TYR A 64 15.24 12.97 27.43
C TYR A 64 15.68 12.37 26.09
N LEU A 65 16.40 11.24 26.11
CA LEU A 65 16.80 10.54 24.88
C LEU A 65 15.57 10.06 24.08
N ARG A 66 14.60 9.42 24.74
CA ARG A 66 13.35 8.99 24.12
C ARG A 66 12.56 10.15 23.51
N TYR A 67 12.52 11.29 24.19
CA TYR A 67 11.88 12.49 23.68
C TYR A 67 12.57 13.00 22.41
N GLN A 68 13.91 13.02 22.38
CA GLN A 68 14.66 13.37 21.17
C GLN A 68 14.36 12.42 20.01
N GLU A 69 14.38 11.11 20.23
CA GLU A 69 14.03 10.11 19.22
C GLU A 69 12.61 10.31 18.67
N GLN A 70 11.64 10.57 19.54
CA GLN A 70 10.25 10.84 19.13
C GLN A 70 10.13 12.10 18.30
N GLN A 71 10.86 13.16 18.63
CA GLN A 71 10.85 14.41 17.87
C GLN A 71 11.51 14.25 16.50
N VAL A 72 12.61 13.48 16.42
CA VAL A 72 13.25 13.13 15.13
C VAL A 72 12.31 12.29 14.28
N TRP A 73 11.71 11.26 14.85
CA TRP A 73 10.73 10.41 14.15
C TRP A 73 9.53 11.21 13.67
N LYS A 74 8.96 12.05 14.53
CA LYS A 74 7.84 12.93 14.17
C LYS A 74 8.23 13.87 13.02
N SER A 75 9.38 14.54 13.12
CA SER A 75 9.86 15.39 12.03
C SER A 75 10.09 14.63 10.73
N HIS A 76 10.51 13.37 10.79
CA HIS A 76 10.67 12.52 9.61
C HIS A 76 9.30 12.18 9.00
N MET A 77 8.36 11.72 9.82
CA MET A 77 7.00 11.39 9.37
C MET A 77 6.24 12.59 8.82
N ASP A 78 6.43 13.79 9.39
CA ASP A 78 5.86 15.03 8.87
C ASP A 78 6.37 15.31 7.44
N LYS A 79 7.66 15.04 7.17
CA LYS A 79 8.23 15.14 5.81
C LYS A 79 7.66 14.10 4.86
N VAL A 80 7.57 12.84 5.30
CA VAL A 80 6.97 11.74 4.52
C VAL A 80 5.54 12.10 4.12
N GLN A 81 4.73 12.54 5.09
CA GLN A 81 3.34 12.89 4.87
C GLN A 81 3.20 14.11 3.93
N ALA A 82 4.02 15.14 4.11
CA ALA A 82 4.01 16.31 3.23
C ALA A 82 4.38 15.94 1.79
N GLN A 83 5.43 15.13 1.60
CA GLN A 83 5.85 14.65 0.28
C GLN A 83 4.74 13.80 -0.36
N PHE A 84 4.19 12.85 0.38
CA PHE A 84 3.10 12.01 -0.13
C PHE A 84 1.86 12.83 -0.50
N GLN A 85 1.49 13.82 0.31
CA GLN A 85 0.38 14.72 0.03
C GLN A 85 0.63 15.54 -1.25
N LEU A 86 1.87 16.00 -1.48
CA LEU A 86 2.26 16.68 -2.71
C LEU A 86 2.11 15.76 -3.93
N ARG A 87 2.59 14.51 -3.85
CA ARG A 87 2.40 13.51 -4.93
C ARG A 87 0.93 13.16 -5.14
N CYS A 88 0.16 13.08 -4.07
CA CYS A 88 -1.27 12.79 -4.10
C CYS A 88 -2.07 13.86 -4.85
N GLN A 89 -1.65 15.13 -4.85
CA GLN A 89 -2.30 16.20 -5.62
C GLN A 89 -2.21 16.00 -7.14
N SER A 90 -1.18 15.32 -7.64
CA SER A 90 -1.02 15.01 -9.08
C SER A 90 -1.57 13.63 -9.45
N SER A 91 -2.09 12.88 -8.48
CA SER A 91 -2.71 11.58 -8.68
C SER A 91 -4.15 11.69 -9.21
N GLY A 92 -4.69 10.58 -9.66
CA GLY A 92 -6.07 10.48 -10.16
C GLY A 92 -6.15 9.99 -11.60
N GLU A 93 -7.38 9.98 -12.10
CA GLU A 93 -7.73 9.49 -13.43
C GLU A 93 -8.07 10.68 -14.34
N LYS A 94 -7.56 10.62 -15.58
CA LYS A 94 -7.89 11.52 -16.67
C LYS A 94 -8.37 10.68 -17.83
N ILE A 95 -9.67 10.71 -18.11
CA ILE A 95 -10.28 9.98 -19.22
C ILE A 95 -10.62 11.00 -20.31
N TYR A 96 -9.93 10.93 -21.44
CA TYR A 96 -10.13 11.84 -22.58
C TYR A 96 -11.19 11.29 -23.53
N ARG A 97 -11.23 9.97 -23.71
CA ARG A 97 -12.16 9.28 -24.61
C ARG A 97 -12.42 7.86 -24.14
N THR A 98 -13.67 7.42 -24.30
CA THR A 98 -14.08 6.03 -24.07
C THR A 98 -14.40 5.33 -25.39
N VAL A 99 -14.22 4.02 -25.44
CA VAL A 99 -14.48 3.16 -26.59
C VAL A 99 -15.32 1.98 -26.15
N ASP A 100 -16.41 1.71 -26.88
CA ASP A 100 -17.26 0.55 -26.66
C ASP A 100 -16.89 -0.62 -27.60
N ASP A 101 -17.40 -1.81 -27.29
CA ASP A 101 -17.30 -3.02 -28.11
C ASP A 101 -15.86 -3.48 -28.42
N VAL A 102 -14.97 -3.38 -27.44
CA VAL A 102 -13.56 -3.77 -27.57
C VAL A 102 -13.42 -5.29 -27.41
N GLU A 103 -12.88 -5.96 -28.43
CA GLU A 103 -12.67 -7.41 -28.40
C GLU A 103 -11.44 -7.85 -27.61
N GLY A 104 -10.39 -7.04 -27.61
CA GLY A 104 -9.11 -7.36 -26.97
C GLY A 104 -8.22 -6.14 -26.79
N ILE A 105 -7.28 -6.26 -25.86
CA ILE A 105 -6.31 -5.23 -25.51
C ILE A 105 -4.87 -5.75 -25.64
N LEU A 106 -3.92 -4.84 -25.80
CA LEU A 106 -2.49 -5.12 -25.79
C LEU A 106 -1.87 -4.61 -24.49
N LEU A 107 -1.31 -5.50 -23.67
CA LEU A 107 -0.48 -5.12 -22.54
C LEU A 107 0.95 -4.88 -23.04
N ARG A 108 1.45 -3.64 -22.87
CA ARG A 108 2.82 -3.26 -23.25
C ARG A 108 3.86 -3.82 -22.28
N ASN A 109 3.45 -4.08 -21.05
CA ASN A 109 4.26 -4.69 -20.02
C ASN A 109 3.37 -5.49 -19.08
N VAL A 110 3.91 -6.60 -18.61
CA VAL A 110 3.30 -7.46 -17.60
C VAL A 110 4.31 -7.58 -16.48
N ARG A 111 3.89 -7.25 -15.27
CA ARG A 111 4.75 -7.32 -14.09
C ARG A 111 5.06 -8.78 -13.77
N PRO A 112 6.31 -9.13 -13.43
CA PRO A 112 6.64 -10.49 -13.03
C PRO A 112 5.98 -10.85 -11.69
N ASP A 113 5.95 -12.13 -11.37
CA ASP A 113 5.59 -12.58 -10.02
C ASP A 113 6.60 -12.04 -9.01
N GLU A 114 6.09 -11.56 -7.87
CA GLU A 114 6.90 -11.14 -6.72
C GLU A 114 7.87 -12.25 -6.32
N GLN A 115 9.15 -11.91 -6.18
CA GLN A 115 10.19 -12.85 -5.78
C GLN A 115 10.63 -12.58 -4.33
N GLY A 116 10.44 -13.57 -3.46
CA GLY A 116 11.06 -13.60 -2.13
C GLY A 116 10.70 -12.40 -1.23
N THR A 117 11.65 -11.47 -1.07
CA THR A 117 11.60 -10.34 -0.11
C THR A 117 11.43 -8.98 -0.79
N GLU A 118 11.05 -8.93 -2.07
CA GLU A 118 10.87 -7.66 -2.81
C GLU A 118 9.88 -6.70 -2.13
N VAL A 119 8.85 -7.24 -1.48
CA VAL A 119 7.87 -6.45 -0.72
C VAL A 119 8.45 -5.71 0.49
N GLU A 120 9.68 -6.05 0.87
CA GLU A 120 10.48 -5.43 1.92
C GLU A 120 11.58 -4.50 1.38
N ASP A 121 11.76 -4.41 0.05
CA ASP A 121 12.75 -3.53 -0.57
C ASP A 121 12.13 -2.15 -0.87
N PRO A 122 12.63 -1.03 -0.29
CA PRO A 122 12.14 0.31 -0.61
C PRO A 122 12.25 0.67 -2.11
N ASN A 123 13.16 0.03 -2.85
CA ASN A 123 13.36 0.27 -4.27
C ASN A 123 12.59 -0.68 -5.18
N TRP A 124 11.72 -1.53 -4.64
CA TRP A 124 10.92 -2.43 -5.44
C TRP A 124 10.13 -1.67 -6.53
N PRO A 125 10.40 -1.93 -7.82
CA PRO A 125 9.81 -1.14 -8.91
C PRO A 125 8.29 -1.16 -8.87
N ASP A 126 7.69 -2.33 -8.59
CA ASP A 126 6.25 -2.57 -8.64
C ASP A 126 5.50 -2.26 -7.33
N ALA A 127 6.18 -1.62 -6.36
CA ALA A 127 5.63 -1.28 -5.04
C ALA A 127 4.28 -0.53 -5.07
N ALA A 128 4.06 0.34 -6.07
CA ALA A 128 2.80 1.09 -6.21
C ALA A 128 1.59 0.22 -6.55
N LEU A 129 1.83 -1.03 -6.96
CA LEU A 129 0.83 -2.01 -7.35
C LEU A 129 1.04 -3.33 -6.56
N ALA A 130 1.55 -3.24 -5.34
CA ALA A 130 1.88 -4.40 -4.50
C ALA A 130 0.69 -5.37 -4.28
N HIS A 131 -0.54 -4.87 -4.28
CA HIS A 131 -1.75 -5.68 -4.10
C HIS A 131 -2.35 -6.22 -5.41
N GLU A 132 -2.00 -5.64 -6.55
CA GLU A 132 -2.49 -6.03 -7.87
C GLU A 132 -1.95 -7.40 -8.29
N ARG A 133 -2.76 -8.17 -9.01
CA ARG A 133 -2.32 -9.45 -9.58
C ARG A 133 -1.10 -9.27 -10.49
N GLN A 134 -0.23 -10.27 -10.50
CA GLN A 134 1.03 -10.28 -11.24
C GLN A 134 1.05 -11.41 -12.28
N ALA A 135 2.04 -11.37 -13.18
CA ALA A 135 2.28 -12.36 -14.22
C ALA A 135 0.99 -12.79 -14.96
N ASN A 136 0.72 -14.09 -15.02
CA ASN A 136 -0.49 -14.61 -15.66
C ASN A 136 -1.77 -14.13 -14.96
N GLY A 137 -1.75 -13.95 -13.64
CA GLY A 137 -2.90 -13.44 -12.89
C GLY A 137 -3.30 -12.02 -13.31
N TYR A 138 -2.32 -11.19 -13.70
CA TYR A 138 -2.56 -9.86 -14.27
C TYR A 138 -3.19 -9.93 -15.67
N ILE A 139 -2.84 -10.94 -16.46
CA ILE A 139 -3.45 -11.15 -17.78
C ILE A 139 -4.89 -11.68 -17.62
N GLU A 140 -5.08 -12.61 -16.70
CA GLU A 140 -6.36 -13.28 -16.44
C GLU A 140 -7.44 -12.34 -15.92
N GLU A 141 -7.11 -11.31 -15.13
CA GLU A 141 -8.11 -10.30 -14.74
C GLU A 141 -8.71 -9.56 -15.94
N PHE A 142 -7.97 -9.46 -17.06
CA PHE A 142 -8.49 -8.87 -18.28
C PHE A 142 -9.36 -9.84 -19.10
N LEU A 143 -9.24 -11.15 -18.87
CA LEU A 143 -10.06 -12.15 -19.52
C LEU A 143 -11.29 -12.53 -18.68
N GLY A 144 -11.23 -12.33 -17.37
CA GLY A 144 -12.25 -12.70 -16.41
C GLY A 144 -13.52 -11.87 -16.49
N TRP A 145 -14.60 -12.43 -15.95
CA TRP A 145 -15.90 -11.80 -15.81
C TRP A 145 -16.00 -11.09 -14.46
N GLU A 146 -16.57 -9.90 -14.47
CA GLU A 146 -16.90 -9.13 -13.27
C GLU A 146 -18.32 -9.45 -12.82
N HIS A 147 -18.46 -9.87 -11.56
CA HIS A 147 -19.73 -10.25 -10.96
C HIS A 147 -20.14 -9.24 -9.91
N HIS A 148 -21.31 -8.62 -10.11
CA HIS A 148 -21.89 -7.71 -9.14
C HIS A 148 -22.85 -8.48 -8.20
N GLU A 149 -22.43 -8.69 -6.96
CA GLU A 149 -23.29 -9.26 -5.92
C GLU A 149 -24.28 -8.22 -5.37
N ASP A 150 -23.81 -6.99 -5.15
CA ASP A 150 -24.61 -5.85 -4.74
C ASP A 150 -24.65 -4.79 -5.85
N LYS A 151 -25.84 -4.52 -6.38
CA LYS A 151 -26.04 -3.50 -7.43
C LYS A 151 -25.76 -2.07 -6.97
N ARG A 152 -25.61 -1.84 -5.66
CA ARG A 152 -25.21 -0.55 -5.09
C ARG A 152 -23.70 -0.31 -5.21
N GLU A 153 -22.91 -1.36 -5.39
CA GLU A 153 -21.48 -1.23 -5.60
C GLU A 153 -21.20 -0.90 -7.07
N SER A 154 -20.31 0.07 -7.30
CA SER A 154 -19.95 0.49 -8.65
C SER A 154 -19.17 -0.59 -9.40
N ARG A 155 -18.52 -1.53 -8.69
CA ARG A 155 -17.70 -2.62 -9.22
C ARG A 155 -17.92 -3.91 -8.45
N GLY A 156 -17.78 -5.04 -9.13
CA GLY A 156 -17.88 -6.39 -8.61
C GLY A 156 -16.53 -7.05 -8.34
N TYR A 157 -16.53 -8.38 -8.17
CA TYR A 157 -15.29 -9.17 -8.13
C TYR A 157 -15.01 -9.82 -9.49
N VAL A 158 -13.73 -9.99 -9.85
CA VAL A 158 -13.31 -10.59 -11.13
C VAL A 158 -12.93 -12.06 -10.95
N THR A 159 -13.52 -12.93 -11.77
CA THR A 159 -13.23 -14.38 -11.79
C THR A 159 -13.23 -14.95 -13.21
N SER A 160 -12.60 -16.10 -13.38
CA SER A 160 -12.62 -16.87 -14.63
C SER A 160 -13.91 -17.67 -14.85
N ASP A 161 -14.83 -17.72 -13.86
CA ASP A 161 -16.15 -18.34 -14.05
C ASP A 161 -17.17 -17.32 -14.60
N PRO A 162 -17.72 -17.51 -15.81
CA PRO A 162 -18.80 -16.66 -16.32
C PRO A 162 -20.12 -16.87 -15.59
N ARG A 163 -20.27 -17.97 -14.84
CA ARG A 163 -21.52 -18.29 -14.15
C ARG A 163 -21.60 -17.53 -12.83
N PRO A 164 -22.74 -16.90 -12.51
CA PRO A 164 -22.93 -16.31 -11.21
C PRO A 164 -22.78 -17.37 -10.13
N GLN A 165 -21.98 -17.09 -9.09
CA GLN A 165 -21.72 -18.05 -8.00
C GLN A 165 -23.01 -18.40 -7.25
N LEU A 166 -23.97 -17.48 -7.23
CA LEU A 166 -25.27 -17.65 -6.60
C LEU A 166 -26.37 -17.73 -7.67
N ARG A 167 -26.67 -18.97 -8.09
CA ARG A 167 -27.65 -19.31 -9.16
C ARG A 167 -29.05 -18.70 -8.99
N TYR A 168 -29.40 -18.22 -7.79
CA TYR A 168 -30.71 -17.67 -7.44
C TYR A 168 -30.75 -16.14 -7.35
N MET A 169 -29.62 -15.45 -7.40
CA MET A 169 -29.58 -13.99 -7.49
C MET A 169 -29.35 -13.55 -8.93
N LYS A 170 -30.13 -12.58 -9.40
CA LYS A 170 -29.94 -11.94 -10.71
C LYS A 170 -28.71 -11.02 -10.62
N GLN A 171 -27.53 -11.62 -10.67
CA GLN A 171 -26.24 -10.93 -10.73
C GLN A 171 -26.04 -10.37 -12.14
N ASP A 172 -25.61 -9.12 -12.22
CA ASP A 172 -25.16 -8.54 -13.49
C ASP A 172 -23.70 -9.00 -13.68
N VAL A 173 -23.45 -9.73 -14.77
CA VAL A 173 -22.13 -10.25 -15.12
C VAL A 173 -21.62 -9.44 -16.30
N LEU A 174 -20.50 -8.75 -16.12
CA LEU A 174 -19.83 -8.01 -17.19
C LEU A 174 -18.68 -8.86 -17.75
N PRO A 175 -18.59 -9.05 -19.08
CA PRO A 175 -17.56 -9.89 -19.65
C PRO A 175 -16.17 -9.26 -19.61
N GLY A 176 -15.15 -10.11 -19.58
CA GLY A 176 -13.77 -9.76 -19.89
C GLY A 176 -13.56 -9.50 -21.38
N TYR A 177 -12.33 -9.17 -21.75
CA TYR A 177 -11.93 -9.16 -23.15
C TYR A 177 -11.86 -10.58 -23.69
N ARG A 178 -12.15 -10.77 -24.98
CA ARG A 178 -12.06 -12.09 -25.63
C ARG A 178 -10.63 -12.59 -25.75
N PHE A 179 -9.68 -11.66 -25.77
CA PHE A 179 -8.26 -11.95 -25.77
C PHE A 179 -7.43 -10.79 -25.23
N VAL A 180 -6.24 -11.10 -24.75
CA VAL A 180 -5.23 -10.14 -24.32
C VAL A 180 -3.94 -10.43 -25.07
N ASP A 181 -3.45 -9.47 -25.82
CA ASP A 181 -2.13 -9.53 -26.43
C ASP A 181 -1.09 -9.02 -25.43
N VAL A 182 0.07 -9.65 -25.38
CA VAL A 182 1.20 -9.26 -24.53
C VAL A 182 2.45 -9.21 -25.37
N ILE A 183 3.17 -8.09 -25.32
CA ILE A 183 4.49 -7.97 -25.93
C ILE A 183 5.56 -8.44 -24.94
N ASP A 184 6.49 -9.27 -25.40
CA ASP A 184 7.66 -9.68 -24.61
C ASP A 184 8.88 -8.77 -24.86
N ASP A 185 9.98 -9.05 -24.15
CA ASP A 185 11.23 -8.28 -24.26
C ASP A 185 11.86 -8.35 -25.66
N GLU A 186 11.56 -9.40 -26.43
CA GLU A 186 12.00 -9.60 -27.82
C GLU A 186 11.03 -8.97 -28.83
N HIS A 187 10.06 -8.17 -28.37
CA HIS A 187 9.01 -7.53 -29.19
C HIS A 187 8.10 -8.53 -29.93
N ARG A 188 8.05 -9.79 -29.48
CA ARG A 188 7.08 -10.78 -29.95
C ARG A 188 5.77 -10.59 -29.21
N ILE A 189 4.67 -10.79 -29.91
CA ILE A 189 3.33 -10.63 -29.33
C ILE A 189 2.68 -11.99 -29.17
N PHE A 190 2.26 -12.30 -27.95
CA PHE A 190 1.51 -13.51 -27.62
C PHE A 190 0.09 -13.15 -27.26
N ARG A 191 -0.87 -13.93 -27.77
CA ARG A 191 -2.29 -13.79 -27.48
C ARG A 191 -2.71 -14.80 -26.44
N TYR A 192 -3.32 -14.28 -25.38
CA TYR A 192 -3.86 -15.03 -24.26
C TYR A 192 -5.39 -15.08 -24.36
N LYS A 193 -5.96 -16.27 -24.14
CA LYS A 193 -7.42 -16.50 -24.13
C LYS A 193 -7.78 -17.62 -23.16
N TYR A 194 -9.02 -17.64 -22.68
CA TYR A 194 -9.56 -18.83 -22.04
C TYR A 194 -10.02 -19.85 -23.09
N GLN A 195 -9.58 -21.10 -22.95
CA GLN A 195 -10.10 -22.20 -23.76
C GLN A 195 -11.52 -22.57 -23.32
N ALA A 196 -12.42 -22.78 -24.28
CA ALA A 196 -13.86 -22.91 -24.05
C ALA A 196 -14.27 -24.06 -23.10
N ILE A 197 -13.46 -25.13 -23.00
CA ILE A 197 -13.86 -26.36 -22.28
C ILE A 197 -13.31 -26.38 -20.85
N PHE A 198 -12.03 -26.06 -20.69
CA PHE A 198 -11.33 -26.16 -19.39
C PHE A 198 -11.05 -24.81 -18.73
N ARG A 199 -11.23 -23.70 -19.48
CA ARG A 199 -10.85 -22.34 -19.04
C ARG A 199 -9.38 -22.24 -18.64
N ASP A 200 -8.56 -23.13 -19.21
CA ASP A 200 -7.12 -23.00 -19.17
C ASP A 200 -6.71 -21.81 -20.03
N LEU A 201 -5.71 -21.09 -19.54
CA LEU A 201 -5.13 -19.96 -20.23
C LEU A 201 -4.29 -20.47 -21.41
N SER A 202 -4.76 -20.28 -22.64
CA SER A 202 -3.96 -20.54 -23.84
C SER A 202 -3.03 -19.37 -24.13
N LYS A 203 -1.88 -19.67 -24.73
CA LYS A 203 -0.89 -18.69 -25.19
C LYS A 203 -0.44 -19.06 -26.59
N ASP A 204 -0.71 -18.18 -27.55
CA ASP A 204 -0.38 -18.40 -28.96
C ASP A 204 0.43 -17.23 -29.51
N LEU A 205 1.45 -17.49 -30.35
CA LEU A 205 2.20 -16.42 -31.01
C LEU A 205 1.29 -15.74 -32.06
N VAL A 206 1.23 -14.41 -32.02
CA VAL A 206 0.43 -13.61 -32.97
C VAL A 206 1.22 -13.39 -34.25
N THR A 207 0.67 -13.86 -35.37
CA THR A 207 1.20 -13.63 -36.72
C THR A 207 0.33 -12.67 -37.56
N GLY A 208 -0.80 -12.22 -37.00
CA GLY A 208 -1.80 -11.40 -37.69
C GLY A 208 -2.08 -10.08 -36.97
N ARG A 209 -3.34 -9.61 -37.04
CA ARG A 209 -3.75 -8.33 -36.44
C ARG A 209 -3.72 -8.40 -34.90
N VAL A 210 -2.94 -7.49 -34.31
CA VAL A 210 -2.85 -7.25 -32.87
C VAL A 210 -4.04 -6.46 -32.36
N ALA A 211 -4.28 -6.48 -31.04
CA ALA A 211 -5.24 -5.59 -30.41
C ALA A 211 -4.93 -4.12 -30.74
N ARG A 212 -5.98 -3.35 -31.05
CA ARG A 212 -5.85 -1.93 -31.41
C ARG A 212 -5.52 -1.05 -30.21
N TYR A 213 -6.06 -1.35 -29.05
CA TYR A 213 -5.88 -0.53 -27.86
C TYR A 213 -4.84 -1.15 -26.95
N SER A 214 -3.96 -0.33 -26.38
CA SER A 214 -2.91 -0.79 -25.48
C SER A 214 -3.02 -0.18 -24.10
N VAL A 215 -2.49 -0.93 -23.13
CA VAL A 215 -2.33 -0.52 -21.73
C VAL A 215 -0.85 -0.60 -21.39
N GLU A 216 -0.32 0.48 -20.84
CA GLU A 216 1.09 0.62 -20.48
C GLU A 216 1.23 1.06 -19.03
N LEU A 217 2.04 0.35 -18.25
CA LEU A 217 2.40 0.71 -16.88
C LEU A 217 3.81 1.31 -16.86
N VAL A 218 3.99 2.46 -16.23
CA VAL A 218 5.30 3.07 -16.02
C VAL A 218 5.47 3.37 -14.54
N ASN A 219 6.35 2.62 -13.88
CA ASN A 219 6.69 2.83 -12.48
C ASN A 219 7.56 4.08 -12.32
N PHE A 220 7.24 4.89 -11.33
CA PHE A 220 8.07 6.02 -10.92
C PHE A 220 9.14 5.54 -9.95
N ILE A 221 10.40 5.73 -10.35
CA ILE A 221 11.58 5.37 -9.55
C ILE A 221 12.33 6.67 -9.24
N ASP A 222 11.82 7.40 -8.25
CA ASP A 222 12.43 8.61 -7.71
C ASP A 222 13.19 8.25 -6.41
N PRO A 223 14.53 8.39 -6.36
CA PRO A 223 15.30 8.04 -5.18
C PRO A 223 14.90 8.80 -3.90
N ASP A 224 14.40 10.02 -4.01
CA ASP A 224 13.98 10.81 -2.85
C ASP A 224 12.62 10.35 -2.33
N ASP A 225 11.72 9.94 -3.22
CA ASP A 225 10.48 9.27 -2.82
C ASP A 225 10.77 7.89 -2.18
N ARG A 226 11.70 7.11 -2.72
CA ARG A 226 12.04 5.77 -2.18
C ARG A 226 12.63 5.83 -0.77
N LYS A 227 13.43 6.85 -0.43
CA LYS A 227 13.91 7.10 0.94
C LYS A 227 12.78 7.31 1.95
N LEU A 228 11.63 7.79 1.48
CA LEU A 228 10.44 8.07 2.28
C LEU A 228 9.40 6.94 2.17
N TRP A 229 9.75 5.80 1.55
CA TRP A 229 8.84 4.70 1.26
C TRP A 229 7.61 5.14 0.48
N ILE A 230 7.81 6.01 -0.52
CA ILE A 230 6.79 6.43 -1.46
C ILE A 230 7.07 5.78 -2.81
N ALA A 231 6.05 5.19 -3.43
CA ALA A 231 6.14 4.65 -4.78
C ALA A 231 4.97 5.17 -5.62
N GLY A 232 5.18 5.28 -6.93
CA GLY A 232 4.13 5.72 -7.85
C GLY A 232 4.15 4.96 -9.16
N VAL A 233 3.03 5.00 -9.86
CA VAL A 233 2.87 4.37 -11.17
C VAL A 233 1.92 5.19 -12.02
N LYS A 234 2.20 5.22 -13.32
CA LYS A 234 1.32 5.74 -14.35
C LYS A 234 0.81 4.60 -15.21
N ILE A 235 -0.51 4.50 -15.32
CA ILE A 235 -1.19 3.63 -16.28
C ILE A 235 -1.65 4.51 -17.43
N THR A 236 -1.36 4.12 -18.67
CA THR A 236 -1.80 4.84 -19.87
C THR A 236 -2.56 3.90 -20.79
N VAL A 237 -3.71 4.35 -21.28
CA VAL A 237 -4.50 3.64 -22.30
C VAL A 237 -4.37 4.39 -23.61
N LYS A 238 -3.96 3.70 -24.68
CA LYS A 238 -3.69 4.31 -26.00
C LYS A 238 -4.43 3.61 -27.12
N ASP A 239 -4.75 4.36 -28.16
CA ASP A 239 -5.12 3.82 -29.46
C ASP A 239 -3.85 3.66 -30.31
N GLU A 240 -3.49 2.43 -30.66
CA GLU A 240 -2.28 2.14 -31.43
C GLU A 240 -2.40 2.49 -32.91
N GLU A 241 -3.61 2.70 -33.42
CA GLU A 241 -3.83 3.09 -34.81
C GLU A 241 -3.68 4.60 -34.98
N THR A 242 -4.29 5.39 -34.10
CA THR A 242 -4.23 6.87 -34.14
C THR A 242 -3.08 7.46 -33.32
N LYS A 243 -2.45 6.67 -32.46
CA LYS A 243 -1.45 7.08 -31.46
C LYS A 243 -1.97 8.07 -30.41
N GLU A 244 -3.29 8.16 -30.26
CA GLU A 244 -3.93 9.00 -29.26
C GLU A 244 -3.89 8.36 -27.86
N ILE A 245 -3.72 9.18 -26.83
CA ILE A 245 -3.91 8.78 -25.44
C ILE A 245 -5.40 8.89 -25.12
N LEU A 246 -6.02 7.77 -24.77
CA LEU A 246 -7.44 7.71 -24.42
C LEU A 246 -7.67 8.03 -22.94
N ALA A 247 -6.75 7.59 -22.08
CA ALA A 247 -6.80 7.89 -20.66
C ALA A 247 -5.43 7.70 -19.97
N GLU A 248 -5.28 8.35 -18.82
CA GLU A 248 -4.14 8.23 -17.93
C GLU A 248 -4.62 8.09 -16.48
N LYS A 249 -3.99 7.20 -15.72
CA LYS A 249 -4.17 7.10 -14.26
C LYS A 249 -2.82 7.20 -13.59
N ILE A 250 -2.70 8.10 -12.63
CA ILE A 250 -1.54 8.18 -11.75
C ILE A 250 -1.97 7.77 -10.35
N ARG A 251 -1.22 6.85 -9.74
CA ARG A 251 -1.38 6.43 -8.35
C ARG A 251 -0.06 6.57 -7.63
N TYR A 252 -0.14 6.94 -6.37
CA TYR A 252 0.96 6.84 -5.41
C TYR A 252 0.56 5.95 -4.24
N VAL A 253 1.55 5.36 -3.59
CA VAL A 253 1.42 4.67 -2.32
C VAL A 253 2.51 5.15 -1.37
N TYR A 254 2.26 5.09 -0.06
CA TYR A 254 3.33 5.25 0.93
C TYR A 254 3.22 4.24 2.06
N GLU A 255 4.36 3.79 2.60
CA GLU A 255 4.39 2.83 3.71
C GLU A 255 4.51 3.55 5.07
N PRO A 256 3.46 3.54 5.91
CA PRO A 256 3.47 4.27 7.18
C PRO A 256 4.43 3.70 8.23
N GLY A 257 4.82 2.42 8.10
CA GLY A 257 5.82 1.78 8.95
C GLY A 257 7.28 2.07 8.57
N GLN A 258 7.52 2.82 7.49
CA GLN A 258 8.83 3.15 6.93
C GLN A 258 9.80 1.96 6.86
N GLY A 259 9.32 0.80 6.42
CA GLY A 259 10.13 -0.42 6.24
C GLY A 259 10.19 -1.33 7.47
N SER A 260 9.40 -1.05 8.51
CA SER A 260 9.37 -1.90 9.69
C SER A 260 8.86 -3.31 9.38
N LEU A 261 9.69 -4.31 9.67
CA LEU A 261 9.34 -5.74 9.61
C LEU A 261 8.77 -6.28 10.93
N ALA A 262 8.57 -5.41 11.92
CA ALA A 262 8.05 -5.81 13.23
C ALA A 262 6.67 -6.46 13.09
N HIS A 263 6.42 -7.52 13.86
CA HIS A 263 5.17 -8.29 13.83
C HIS A 263 4.87 -8.94 12.46
N ALA A 264 5.91 -9.39 11.75
CA ALA A 264 5.79 -10.04 10.44
C ALA A 264 5.10 -9.16 9.38
N ARG A 265 5.31 -7.84 9.47
CA ARG A 265 4.84 -6.88 8.46
C ARG A 265 5.64 -7.05 7.17
N GLN A 266 4.91 -7.03 6.06
CA GLN A 266 5.46 -6.89 4.71
C GLN A 266 5.23 -5.44 4.26
N PRO A 267 6.22 -4.55 4.29
CA PRO A 267 6.04 -3.11 4.18
C PRO A 267 5.08 -2.70 3.07
N TRP A 268 5.35 -3.06 1.81
CA TRP A 268 4.50 -2.61 0.70
C TRP A 268 3.07 -3.18 0.70
N ARG A 269 2.77 -4.25 1.46
CA ARG A 269 1.39 -4.75 1.68
C ARG A 269 0.60 -3.93 2.70
N PHE A 270 1.25 -3.05 3.44
CA PHE A 270 0.60 -2.12 4.38
C PHE A 270 0.64 -0.67 3.89
N ALA A 271 1.08 -0.46 2.64
CA ALA A 271 1.13 0.86 2.05
C ALA A 271 -0.27 1.42 1.84
N LEU A 272 -0.42 2.71 2.11
CA LEU A 272 -1.66 3.46 1.93
C LEU A 272 -1.66 4.08 0.53
N LEU A 273 -2.79 3.95 -0.17
CA LEU A 273 -2.92 4.38 -1.56
C LEU A 273 -3.48 5.80 -1.67
N CYS A 274 -3.03 6.54 -2.69
CA CYS A 274 -3.67 7.76 -3.17
C CYS A 274 -3.86 7.72 -4.71
N PRO A 275 -5.08 7.96 -5.22
CA PRO A 275 -6.32 8.17 -4.45
C PRO A 275 -6.71 6.92 -3.64
N ASN A 276 -7.51 7.11 -2.59
CA ASN A 276 -8.02 6.01 -1.77
C ASN A 276 -9.21 5.38 -2.49
N ASP A 277 -8.89 4.52 -3.44
CA ASP A 277 -9.86 3.78 -4.23
C ASP A 277 -10.53 2.76 -3.29
N LYS A 278 -11.85 2.84 -3.05
CA LYS A 278 -12.61 1.82 -2.29
C LYS A 278 -12.71 0.47 -3.01
N LEU A 279 -11.96 0.30 -4.10
CA LEU A 279 -12.00 -0.85 -4.97
C LEU A 279 -11.15 -1.97 -4.38
N TRP A 280 -11.45 -3.20 -4.80
CA TRP A 280 -10.59 -4.35 -4.52
C TRP A 280 -9.17 -4.04 -4.98
N PRO A 281 -8.17 -4.05 -4.07
CA PRO A 281 -6.84 -3.52 -4.36
C PRO A 281 -6.04 -4.42 -5.31
N ASN A 282 -6.61 -5.56 -5.72
CA ASN A 282 -5.95 -6.53 -6.59
C ASN A 282 -6.38 -6.49 -8.07
N THR A 283 -7.39 -5.68 -8.43
CA THR A 283 -7.93 -5.58 -9.80
C THR A 283 -8.22 -4.14 -10.23
N SER A 284 -7.59 -3.16 -9.58
CA SER A 284 -7.94 -1.76 -9.80
C SER A 284 -7.42 -1.24 -11.15
N VAL A 285 -6.37 -1.85 -11.71
CA VAL A 285 -5.88 -1.51 -13.05
C VAL A 285 -6.90 -1.96 -14.09
N ARG A 286 -7.34 -3.22 -14.04
CA ARG A 286 -8.46 -3.73 -14.83
C ARG A 286 -9.67 -2.79 -14.76
N PHE A 287 -10.01 -2.36 -13.55
CA PHE A 287 -11.18 -1.49 -13.35
C PHE A 287 -11.04 -0.12 -14.03
N PHE A 288 -9.88 0.52 -13.93
CA PHE A 288 -9.61 1.75 -14.66
C PHE A 288 -9.71 1.56 -16.17
N VAL A 289 -9.11 0.49 -16.70
CA VAL A 289 -9.12 0.20 -18.15
C VAL A 289 -10.55 0.00 -18.65
N ASP A 290 -11.41 -0.69 -17.92
CA ASP A 290 -12.81 -0.91 -18.32
C ASP A 290 -13.67 0.37 -18.36
N GLN A 291 -13.30 1.41 -17.60
CA GLN A 291 -13.96 2.72 -17.72
C GLN A 291 -13.68 3.37 -19.08
N VAL A 292 -12.55 3.01 -19.69
CA VAL A 292 -12.04 3.59 -20.94
C VAL A 292 -12.38 2.72 -22.14
N LEU A 293 -12.13 1.42 -22.03
CA LEU A 293 -12.33 0.41 -23.07
C LEU A 293 -13.39 -0.55 -22.56
N LYS A 294 -14.63 -0.46 -23.06
CA LYS A 294 -15.68 -1.36 -22.60
C LYS A 294 -15.57 -2.69 -23.37
N PRO A 295 -15.42 -3.83 -22.67
CA PRO A 295 -15.39 -5.12 -23.33
C PRO A 295 -16.67 -5.36 -24.15
N LYS A 296 -16.49 -5.98 -25.31
CA LYS A 296 -17.61 -6.37 -26.18
C LYS A 296 -18.55 -7.33 -25.45
N LYS A 297 -19.85 -7.01 -25.47
CA LYS A 297 -20.89 -7.88 -24.93
C LYS A 297 -21.20 -8.99 -25.93
N ASP A 298 -21.54 -10.17 -25.41
CA ASP A 298 -22.04 -11.29 -26.21
C ASP A 298 -23.53 -11.13 -26.56
#